data_AF-H3CZQ0-F1
#
_entry.id   AF-H3CZQ0-F1
#
_cell.length_a   1.000
_cell.length_b   1.000
_cell.length_c   1.000
_cell.angle_alpha   90.00
_cell.angle_beta   90.00
_cell.angle_gamma   90.00
#
_symmetry.space_group_name_H-M   'P 1'
#
loop_
_entity.id
_entity.type
_entity.pdbx_description
1 polymer ?
#
loop_
_entity_poly.entity_id
_entity_poly.type
_entity_poly.pdbx_seq_one_letter_code
_entity_poly.pdbx_strand_id
1 'polypeptide(L)'
;QTVMAHGCYLTDQELDLFRETGAALSHCPNSNISLCSGVLNVRNVLNHKVKLGLGTDVAGGYSSSMLDAMRRTLDLSKVLGIMDQDYHSLTFEEVFRLATLGGSQALSMDDQTGNFEVGKDFDALRVNVAVPDGPIDLFHNDAPKVGDCNALMLNCFFCLTGDDRNIVEVFVAGRKVIPFTKA
;
A
#
# COMPACT_ATOMS: atom_id res chain seq x y z
N GLN A 1 -13.77 7.31 -15.30
CA GLN A 1 -12.58 6.86 -14.55
C GLN A 1 -12.14 5.52 -15.12
N THR A 2 -10.84 5.33 -15.36
CA THR A 2 -10.27 4.09 -15.91
C THR A 2 -9.07 3.67 -15.07
N VAL A 3 -9.04 2.40 -14.65
CA VAL A 3 -7.93 1.82 -13.89
C VAL A 3 -7.41 0.60 -14.65
N MET A 4 -6.12 0.59 -14.95
CA MET A 4 -5.45 -0.48 -15.69
C MET A 4 -4.51 -1.23 -14.74
N ALA A 5 -4.58 -2.56 -14.73
CA ALA A 5 -3.73 -3.37 -13.86
C ALA A 5 -2.31 -3.56 -14.44
N HIS A 6 -1.35 -3.80 -13.54
CA HIS A 6 0.05 -4.15 -13.83
C HIS A 6 0.92 -3.02 -14.38
N GLY A 7 0.85 -2.74 -15.69
CA GLY A 7 1.68 -1.71 -16.35
C GLY A 7 3.17 -2.03 -16.50
N CYS A 8 3.63 -3.27 -16.29
CA CYS A 8 5.05 -3.64 -16.22
C CYS A 8 5.91 -3.22 -17.42
N TYR A 9 5.29 -3.08 -18.59
CA TYR A 9 5.98 -2.85 -19.87
C TYR A 9 5.57 -1.54 -20.54
N LEU A 10 4.90 -0.65 -19.81
CA LEU A 10 4.54 0.65 -20.35
C LEU A 10 5.80 1.47 -20.64
N THR A 11 5.83 2.06 -21.82
CA THR A 11 6.83 3.03 -22.23
C THR A 11 6.54 4.41 -21.63
N ASP A 12 7.54 5.30 -21.63
CA ASP A 12 7.35 6.68 -21.16
C ASP A 12 6.26 7.43 -21.95
N GLN A 13 6.16 7.17 -23.26
CA GLN A 13 5.09 7.74 -24.10
C GLN A 13 3.70 7.27 -23.67
N GLU A 14 3.56 5.99 -23.27
CA GLU A 14 2.30 5.49 -22.74
C GLU A 14 2.02 6.06 -21.34
N LEU A 15 3.02 6.24 -20.49
CA LEU A 15 2.85 6.90 -19.18
C LEU A 15 2.42 8.36 -19.34
N ASP A 16 2.97 9.09 -20.32
CA ASP A 16 2.51 10.44 -20.65
C ASP A 16 1.03 10.42 -21.08
N LEU A 17 0.60 9.44 -21.88
CA LEU A 17 -0.80 9.27 -22.26
C LEU A 17 -1.71 8.96 -21.05
N PHE A 18 -1.24 8.14 -20.11
CA PHE A 18 -1.95 7.90 -18.84
C PHE A 18 -2.16 9.21 -18.07
N ARG A 19 -1.12 10.04 -17.98
CA ARG A 19 -1.22 11.37 -17.34
C ARG A 19 -2.23 12.26 -18.06
N GLU A 20 -2.13 12.37 -19.38
CA GLU A 20 -2.99 13.25 -20.20
C GLU A 20 -4.47 12.86 -20.12
N THR A 21 -4.76 11.56 -20.15
CA THR A 21 -6.13 11.03 -20.10
C THR A 21 -6.69 10.95 -18.68
N GLY A 22 -5.83 11.07 -17.66
CA GLY A 22 -6.21 10.87 -16.26
C GLY A 22 -6.49 9.41 -15.88
N ALA A 23 -6.10 8.46 -16.73
CA ALA A 23 -6.14 7.04 -16.43
C ALA A 23 -5.19 6.70 -15.27
N ALA A 24 -5.52 5.67 -14.51
CA ALA A 24 -4.75 5.24 -13.35
C ALA A 24 -4.21 3.81 -13.51
N LEU A 25 -3.16 3.52 -12.75
CA LEU A 25 -2.57 2.19 -12.65
C LEU A 25 -2.92 1.54 -11.31
N SER A 26 -3.17 0.24 -11.35
CA SER A 26 -3.18 -0.65 -10.18
C SER A 26 -1.94 -1.53 -10.23
N HIS A 27 -0.94 -1.22 -9.40
CA HIS A 27 0.28 -2.00 -9.30
C HIS A 27 0.05 -3.29 -8.50
N CYS A 28 0.25 -4.44 -9.14
CA CYS A 28 -0.01 -5.76 -8.58
C CYS A 28 1.29 -6.55 -8.37
N PRO A 29 2.15 -6.16 -7.40
CA PRO A 29 3.51 -6.64 -7.29
C PRO A 29 3.62 -8.15 -7.02
N ASN A 30 2.75 -8.72 -6.17
CA ASN A 30 2.77 -10.14 -5.84
C ASN A 30 2.49 -11.00 -7.08
N SER A 31 1.43 -10.65 -7.81
CA SER A 31 1.08 -11.31 -9.07
C SER A 31 2.20 -11.23 -10.11
N ASN A 32 2.75 -10.03 -10.29
CA ASN A 32 3.82 -9.79 -11.26
C ASN A 32 5.05 -10.69 -11.04
N ILE A 33 5.47 -10.88 -9.78
CA ILE A 33 6.60 -11.78 -9.46
C ILE A 33 6.19 -13.25 -9.53
N SER A 34 5.01 -13.61 -9.03
CA SER A 34 4.54 -14.99 -8.97
C SER A 34 4.35 -15.61 -10.36
N LEU A 35 3.98 -14.80 -11.35
CA LEU A 35 3.76 -15.21 -12.73
C LEU A 35 4.93 -14.88 -13.66
N CYS A 36 6.08 -14.46 -13.12
CA CYS A 36 7.24 -14.03 -13.92
C CYS A 36 6.89 -12.96 -14.97
N SER A 37 5.92 -12.08 -14.67
CA SER A 37 5.40 -11.09 -15.62
C SER A 37 6.26 -9.84 -15.74
N GLY A 38 7.20 -9.59 -14.81
CA GLY A 38 8.10 -8.43 -14.87
C GLY A 38 8.00 -7.51 -13.65
N VAL A 39 8.74 -6.41 -13.69
CA VAL A 39 8.84 -5.45 -12.58
C VAL A 39 8.38 -4.08 -13.04
N LEU A 40 7.31 -3.55 -12.45
CA LEU A 40 6.88 -2.17 -12.70
C LEU A 40 7.87 -1.20 -12.06
N ASN A 41 8.44 -0.29 -12.87
CA ASN A 41 9.21 0.83 -12.37
C ASN A 41 8.27 1.91 -11.78
N VAL A 42 7.86 1.72 -10.53
CA VAL A 42 6.95 2.62 -9.82
C VAL A 42 7.52 4.03 -9.68
N ARG A 43 8.84 4.19 -9.45
CA ARG A 43 9.47 5.51 -9.40
C ARG A 43 9.26 6.28 -10.71
N ASN A 44 9.42 5.62 -11.85
CA ASN A 44 9.18 6.23 -13.16
C ASN A 44 7.71 6.64 -13.35
N VAL A 45 6.77 5.78 -12.96
CA VAL A 45 5.32 6.10 -12.99
C VAL A 45 5.01 7.34 -12.15
N LEU A 46 5.59 7.45 -10.96
CA LEU A 46 5.42 8.62 -10.08
C LEU A 46 6.06 9.89 -10.68
N ASN A 47 7.25 9.77 -11.29
CA ASN A 47 7.90 10.89 -11.97
C ASN A 47 7.05 11.43 -13.14
N HIS A 48 6.34 10.55 -13.85
CA HIS A 48 5.37 10.91 -14.88
C HIS A 48 4.05 11.45 -14.33
N LYS A 49 3.86 11.49 -12.99
CA LYS A 49 2.64 11.97 -12.32
C LYS A 49 1.38 11.19 -12.69
N VAL A 50 1.53 9.90 -13.00
CA VAL A 50 0.40 8.99 -13.24
C VAL A 50 -0.23 8.59 -11.90
N LYS A 51 -1.56 8.57 -11.84
CA LYS A 51 -2.30 8.11 -10.66
C LYS A 51 -2.02 6.62 -10.45
N LEU A 52 -1.62 6.24 -9.25
CA LEU A 52 -1.17 4.88 -8.95
C LEU A 52 -1.69 4.42 -7.59
N GLY A 53 -2.32 3.25 -7.57
CA GLY A 53 -2.68 2.49 -6.37
C GLY A 53 -2.02 1.11 -6.35
N LEU A 54 -2.22 0.37 -5.26
CA LEU A 54 -1.80 -1.02 -5.14
C LEU A 54 -2.99 -1.97 -5.30
N GLY A 55 -2.73 -3.15 -5.87
CA GLY A 55 -3.67 -4.24 -6.01
C GLY A 55 -3.06 -5.56 -5.57
N THR A 56 -3.90 -6.46 -5.05
CA THR A 56 -3.48 -7.82 -4.66
C THR A 56 -3.49 -8.78 -5.85
N ASP A 57 -4.43 -8.58 -6.77
CA ASP A 57 -4.65 -9.39 -7.97
C ASP A 57 -4.81 -10.89 -7.69
N VAL A 58 -5.60 -11.22 -6.66
CA VAL A 58 -5.93 -12.61 -6.36
C VAL A 58 -6.70 -13.23 -7.56
N ALA A 59 -6.30 -14.39 -8.11
CA ALA A 59 -5.31 -15.36 -7.63
C ALA A 59 -3.98 -15.37 -8.41
N GLY A 60 -3.74 -14.40 -9.31
CA GLY A 60 -2.41 -14.23 -9.91
C GLY A 60 -1.36 -13.91 -8.84
N GLY A 61 -1.74 -13.03 -7.90
CA GLY A 61 -1.10 -12.89 -6.60
C GLY A 61 -1.75 -13.83 -5.58
N TYR A 62 -0.94 -14.50 -4.76
CA TYR A 62 -1.43 -15.52 -3.83
C TYR A 62 -1.95 -14.95 -2.50
N SER A 63 -1.72 -13.67 -2.21
CA SER A 63 -2.09 -13.03 -0.94
C SER A 63 -3.26 -12.07 -1.13
N SER A 64 -4.26 -12.14 -0.24
CA SER A 64 -5.35 -11.17 -0.17
C SER A 64 -5.00 -9.92 0.65
N SER A 65 -3.81 -9.87 1.24
CA SER A 65 -3.41 -8.79 2.16
C SER A 65 -2.78 -7.62 1.42
N MET A 66 -3.30 -6.41 1.65
CA MET A 66 -2.66 -5.17 1.21
C MET A 66 -1.29 -4.96 1.87
N LEU A 67 -1.07 -5.50 3.09
CA LEU A 67 0.25 -5.46 3.72
C LEU A 67 1.28 -6.24 2.90
N ASP A 68 0.90 -7.40 2.34
CA ASP A 68 1.78 -8.13 1.43
C ASP A 68 2.00 -7.36 0.13
N ALA A 69 0.96 -6.77 -0.48
CA ALA A 69 1.13 -5.92 -1.66
C ALA A 69 2.16 -4.80 -1.41
N MET A 70 2.07 -4.11 -0.27
CA MET A 70 3.06 -3.09 0.13
C MET A 70 4.48 -3.67 0.25
N ARG A 71 4.65 -4.80 0.93
CA ARG A 71 5.95 -5.48 1.09
C ARG A 71 6.56 -5.84 -0.25
N ARG A 72 5.77 -6.42 -1.15
CA ARG A 72 6.22 -6.79 -2.51
C ARG A 72 6.56 -5.57 -3.35
N THR A 73 5.86 -4.45 -3.21
CA THR A 73 6.26 -3.18 -3.86
C THR A 73 7.63 -2.70 -3.36
N LEU A 74 7.88 -2.75 -2.05
CA LEU A 74 9.19 -2.37 -1.50
C LEU A 74 10.30 -3.31 -1.98
N ASP A 75 10.05 -4.63 -1.97
CA ASP A 75 11.01 -5.63 -2.47
C ASP A 75 11.35 -5.37 -3.94
N LEU A 76 10.35 -5.21 -4.80
CA LEU A 76 10.55 -4.94 -6.22
C LEU A 76 11.29 -3.62 -6.46
N SER A 77 10.99 -2.58 -5.68
CA SER A 77 11.73 -1.33 -5.78
C SER A 77 13.19 -1.50 -5.40
N LYS A 78 13.52 -2.31 -4.39
CA LYS A 78 14.91 -2.60 -4.01
C LYS A 78 15.61 -3.43 -5.09
N VAL A 79 14.91 -4.38 -5.72
CA VAL A 79 15.46 -5.15 -6.85
C VAL A 79 15.89 -4.21 -7.98
N LEU A 80 15.08 -3.21 -8.33
CA LEU A 80 15.47 -2.19 -9.31
C LEU A 80 16.70 -1.39 -8.84
N GLY A 81 16.76 -0.99 -7.56
CA GLY A 81 17.93 -0.31 -6.98
C GLY A 81 19.22 -1.16 -6.93
N ILE A 82 19.10 -2.49 -6.90
CA ILE A 82 20.24 -3.41 -7.01
C ILE A 82 20.73 -3.48 -8.46
N MET A 83 19.81 -3.42 -9.43
CA MET A 83 20.12 -3.48 -10.86
C MET A 83 20.67 -2.15 -11.40
N ASP A 84 20.27 -1.03 -10.82
CA ASP A 84 20.65 0.32 -11.21
C ASP A 84 20.97 1.17 -9.97
N GLN A 85 22.24 1.57 -9.81
CA GLN A 85 22.70 2.34 -8.65
C GLN A 85 22.15 3.76 -8.60
N ASP A 86 21.71 4.32 -9.75
CA ASP A 86 21.10 5.64 -9.82
C ASP A 86 19.59 5.59 -9.52
N TYR A 87 19.02 4.38 -9.36
CA TYR A 87 17.61 4.21 -9.05
C TYR A 87 17.31 4.50 -7.57
N HIS A 88 16.49 5.52 -7.35
CA HIS A 88 15.98 5.87 -6.02
C HIS A 88 14.82 4.96 -5.60
N SER A 89 15.14 3.97 -4.76
CA SER A 89 14.16 3.06 -4.18
C SER A 89 13.05 3.79 -3.41
N LEU A 90 11.85 3.21 -3.44
CA LEU A 90 10.69 3.73 -2.71
C LEU A 90 10.91 3.62 -1.20
N THR A 91 10.46 4.63 -0.47
CA THR A 91 10.37 4.58 0.98
C THR A 91 9.08 3.89 1.43
N PHE A 92 9.03 3.50 2.69
CA PHE A 92 7.81 2.95 3.27
C PHE A 92 6.64 3.95 3.20
N GLU A 93 6.88 5.22 3.50
CA GLU A 93 5.87 6.27 3.49
C GLU A 93 5.25 6.45 2.10
N GLU A 94 6.07 6.37 1.05
CA GLU A 94 5.60 6.40 -0.33
C GLU A 94 4.69 5.21 -0.63
N VAL A 95 5.09 4.00 -0.23
CA VAL A 95 4.28 2.78 -0.45
C VAL A 95 3.01 2.77 0.39
N PHE A 96 3.06 3.26 1.63
CA PHE A 96 1.88 3.43 2.48
C PHE A 96 0.90 4.43 1.86
N ARG A 97 1.41 5.53 1.30
CA ARG A 97 0.59 6.46 0.52
C ARG A 97 -0.05 5.77 -0.67
N LEU A 98 0.67 4.95 -1.44
CA LEU A 98 0.09 4.19 -2.57
C LEU A 98 -1.02 3.23 -2.13
N ALA A 99 -0.86 2.58 -0.97
CA ALA A 99 -1.85 1.66 -0.41
C ALA A 99 -3.10 2.35 0.17
N THR A 100 -3.05 3.68 0.38
CA THR A 100 -4.13 4.46 0.98
C THR A 100 -4.59 5.55 0.01
N LEU A 101 -4.07 6.77 0.15
CA LEU A 101 -4.46 7.92 -0.65
C LEU A 101 -4.22 7.72 -2.15
N GLY A 102 -3.11 7.11 -2.56
CA GLY A 102 -2.82 6.80 -3.97
C GLY A 102 -3.86 5.85 -4.59
N GLY A 103 -4.28 4.82 -3.85
CA GLY A 103 -5.40 3.94 -4.23
C GLY A 103 -6.71 4.71 -4.38
N SER A 104 -7.06 5.57 -3.43
CA SER A 104 -8.26 6.40 -3.54
C SER A 104 -8.20 7.37 -4.73
N GLN A 105 -7.02 7.95 -5.03
CA GLN A 105 -6.80 8.81 -6.20
C GLN A 105 -6.96 8.04 -7.51
N ALA A 106 -6.43 6.81 -7.57
CA ALA A 106 -6.59 5.92 -8.72
C ALA A 106 -8.07 5.56 -8.97
N LEU A 107 -8.89 5.50 -7.93
CA LEU A 107 -10.33 5.24 -8.01
C LEU A 107 -11.19 6.52 -8.10
N SER A 108 -10.58 7.71 -8.05
CA SER A 108 -11.30 9.01 -7.95
C SER A 108 -12.26 9.08 -6.76
N MET A 109 -11.80 8.54 -5.63
CA MET A 109 -12.48 8.57 -4.33
C MET A 109 -11.67 9.35 -3.29
N ASP A 110 -10.63 10.07 -3.71
CA ASP A 110 -9.74 10.80 -2.80
C ASP A 110 -10.41 12.02 -2.15
N ASP A 111 -11.55 12.48 -2.66
CA ASP A 111 -12.41 13.47 -1.99
C ASP A 111 -13.28 12.84 -0.87
N GLN A 112 -13.41 11.51 -0.85
CA GLN A 112 -14.28 10.77 0.08
C GLN A 112 -13.50 9.96 1.11
N THR A 113 -12.34 9.40 0.75
CA THR A 113 -11.57 8.49 1.62
C THR A 113 -10.06 8.57 1.33
N GLY A 114 -9.27 7.75 2.03
CA GLY A 114 -7.84 7.58 1.79
C GLY A 114 -6.92 8.33 2.76
N ASN A 115 -7.44 9.29 3.53
CA ASN A 115 -6.74 9.95 4.64
C ASN A 115 -7.74 10.53 5.68
N PHE A 116 -7.23 11.17 6.74
CA PHE A 116 -8.04 11.72 7.83
C PHE A 116 -8.35 13.22 7.69
N GLU A 117 -8.54 13.71 6.47
CA GLU A 117 -8.99 15.10 6.25
C GLU A 117 -10.44 15.29 6.69
N VAL A 118 -10.74 16.45 7.28
CA VAL A 118 -12.11 16.81 7.70
C VAL A 118 -13.03 16.84 6.48
N GLY A 119 -14.17 16.16 6.58
CA GLY A 119 -15.17 16.06 5.51
C GLY A 119 -15.16 14.72 4.77
N LYS A 120 -14.13 13.90 4.94
CA LYS A 120 -14.06 12.54 4.40
C LYS A 120 -14.76 11.51 5.29
N ASP A 121 -15.14 10.40 4.67
CA ASP A 121 -15.64 9.21 5.36
C ASP A 121 -14.55 8.62 6.27
N PHE A 122 -14.96 8.17 7.45
CA PHE A 122 -14.06 7.51 8.38
C PHE A 122 -13.88 6.03 8.01
N ASP A 123 -13.06 5.80 7.00
CA ASP A 123 -12.53 4.49 6.63
C ASP A 123 -11.18 4.30 7.34
N ALA A 124 -11.15 3.43 8.36
CA ALA A 124 -10.01 3.35 9.26
C ALA A 124 -9.80 1.95 9.82
N LEU A 125 -8.53 1.64 10.09
CA LEU A 125 -8.12 0.44 10.81
C LEU A 125 -7.57 0.87 12.18
N ARG A 126 -8.13 0.33 13.27
CA ARG A 126 -7.48 0.44 14.57
C ARG A 126 -6.45 -0.68 14.69
N VAL A 127 -5.18 -0.30 14.75
CA VAL A 127 -4.05 -1.22 14.84
C VAL A 127 -3.57 -1.29 16.28
N ASN A 128 -3.39 -2.51 16.78
CA ASN A 128 -2.70 -2.79 18.04
C ASN A 128 -1.50 -3.70 17.77
N VAL A 129 -0.29 -3.16 17.93
CA VAL A 129 0.97 -3.89 17.74
C VAL A 129 1.35 -4.77 18.94
N ALA A 130 0.65 -4.61 20.08
CA ALA A 130 0.87 -5.35 21.32
C ALA A 130 -0.26 -6.35 21.62
N VAL A 131 -0.91 -6.90 20.58
CA VAL A 131 -1.94 -7.93 20.78
C VAL A 131 -1.32 -9.23 21.31
N PRO A 132 -1.99 -9.93 22.25
CA PRO A 132 -1.62 -11.28 22.61
C PRO A 132 -1.54 -12.18 21.37
N ASP A 133 -0.54 -13.04 21.29
CA ASP A 133 -0.26 -13.93 20.14
C ASP A 133 -0.07 -13.19 18.80
N GLY A 134 0.27 -11.90 18.86
CA GLY A 134 0.63 -11.10 17.69
C GLY A 134 2.02 -11.44 17.14
N PRO A 135 2.28 -11.15 15.86
CA PRO A 135 3.57 -11.43 15.21
C PRO A 135 4.66 -10.38 15.49
N ILE A 136 4.41 -9.42 16.38
CA ILE A 136 5.32 -8.31 16.69
C ILE A 136 5.73 -8.41 18.16
N ASP A 137 7.02 -8.66 18.39
CA ASP A 137 7.64 -8.56 19.71
C ASP A 137 8.06 -7.11 19.97
N LEU A 138 7.63 -6.55 21.11
CA LEU A 138 7.99 -5.21 21.53
C LEU A 138 9.05 -5.28 22.64
N PHE A 139 10.21 -4.67 22.42
CA PHE A 139 11.26 -4.60 23.45
C PHE A 139 11.17 -3.28 24.23
N HIS A 140 11.75 -3.25 25.44
CA HIS A 140 11.63 -2.11 26.38
C HIS A 140 12.11 -0.77 25.80
N ASN A 141 13.03 -0.78 24.82
CA ASN A 141 13.52 0.41 24.12
C ASN A 141 12.65 0.82 22.91
N ASP A 142 11.73 -0.06 22.47
CA ASP A 142 10.82 0.19 21.36
C ASP A 142 9.45 0.72 21.82
N ALA A 143 9.20 0.68 23.14
CA ALA A 143 7.96 1.14 23.74
C ALA A 143 7.77 2.64 23.44
N PRO A 144 6.65 3.02 22.79
CA PRO A 144 6.41 4.41 22.43
C PRO A 144 6.32 5.27 23.67
N LYS A 145 6.99 6.42 23.65
CA LYS A 145 6.60 7.53 24.50
C LYS A 145 5.22 7.99 24.02
N VAL A 146 4.30 8.28 24.95
CA VAL A 146 2.93 8.73 24.61
C VAL A 146 3.01 9.92 23.64
N GLY A 147 2.43 9.77 22.45
CA GLY A 147 2.46 10.78 21.38
C GLY A 147 3.49 10.54 20.28
N ASP A 148 4.37 9.54 20.43
CA ASP A 148 5.35 9.15 19.41
C ASP A 148 4.88 7.87 18.70
N CYS A 149 4.28 8.03 17.51
CA CYS A 149 4.09 6.93 16.58
C CYS A 149 5.46 6.58 15.99
N ASN A 150 6.31 5.89 16.77
CA ASN A 150 7.66 5.54 16.33
C ASN A 150 7.60 4.95 14.91
N ALA A 151 8.29 5.58 13.97
CA ALA A 151 8.37 5.13 12.58
C ALA A 151 8.77 3.65 12.48
N LEU A 152 9.53 3.16 13.47
CA LEU A 152 9.88 1.75 13.64
C LEU A 152 8.66 0.85 13.82
N MET A 153 7.68 1.19 14.67
CA MET A 153 6.49 0.36 14.88
C MET A 153 5.59 0.33 13.65
N LEU A 154 5.45 1.47 12.97
CA LEU A 154 4.71 1.54 11.71
C LEU A 154 5.41 0.68 10.65
N ASN A 155 6.73 0.77 10.53
CA ASN A 155 7.51 -0.07 9.63
C ASN A 155 7.40 -1.56 9.99
N CYS A 156 7.45 -1.92 11.28
CA CYS A 156 7.26 -3.31 11.73
C CYS A 156 5.89 -3.87 11.34
N PHE A 157 4.82 -3.10 11.59
CA PHE A 157 3.46 -3.52 11.24
C PHE A 157 3.27 -3.60 9.71
N PHE A 158 3.54 -2.50 9.01
CA PHE A 158 3.22 -2.41 7.59
C PHE A 158 4.20 -3.18 6.70
N CYS A 159 5.49 -3.15 6.99
CA CYS A 159 6.54 -3.67 6.09
C CYS A 159 7.21 -4.95 6.54
N LEU A 160 7.04 -5.37 7.79
CA LEU A 160 7.72 -6.57 8.30
C LEU A 160 6.71 -7.66 8.67
N THR A 161 6.26 -7.69 9.92
CA THR A 161 5.62 -8.89 10.49
C THR A 161 4.13 -8.73 10.77
N GLY A 162 3.57 -7.51 10.72
CA GLY A 162 2.15 -7.28 11.04
C GLY A 162 1.19 -8.12 10.20
N ASP A 163 0.07 -8.51 10.79
CA ASP A 163 -1.00 -9.22 10.08
C ASP A 163 -2.39 -8.86 10.63
N ASP A 164 -3.42 -9.62 10.24
CA ASP A 164 -4.80 -9.37 10.61
C ASP A 164 -5.05 -9.40 12.13
N ARG A 165 -4.24 -10.12 12.91
CA ARG A 165 -4.36 -10.17 14.38
C ARG A 165 -4.14 -8.79 15.00
N ASN A 166 -3.31 -7.95 14.37
CA ASN A 166 -3.05 -6.60 14.83
C ASN A 166 -4.19 -5.62 14.45
N ILE A 167 -5.06 -5.96 13.50
CA ILE A 167 -6.18 -5.12 13.05
C ILE A 167 -7.40 -5.46 13.91
N VAL A 168 -7.54 -4.74 15.03
CA VAL A 168 -8.53 -5.06 16.06
C VAL A 168 -9.92 -4.50 15.77
N GLU A 169 -10.01 -3.39 15.04
CA GLU A 169 -11.27 -2.81 14.58
C GLU A 169 -11.12 -2.26 13.16
N VAL A 170 -12.19 -2.37 12.39
CA VAL A 170 -12.28 -1.80 11.03
C VAL A 170 -13.53 -0.95 10.96
N PHE A 171 -13.37 0.27 10.46
CA PHE A 171 -14.43 1.23 10.22
C PHE A 171 -14.54 1.52 8.73
N VAL A 172 -15.78 1.59 8.23
CA VAL A 172 -16.11 2.00 6.86
C VAL A 172 -17.24 3.02 6.94
N ALA A 173 -17.03 4.22 6.40
CA ALA A 173 -17.93 5.37 6.50
C ALA A 173 -18.41 5.62 7.96
N GLY A 174 -17.48 5.53 8.91
CA GLY A 174 -17.76 5.70 10.35
C GLY A 174 -18.47 4.53 11.03
N ARG A 175 -18.88 3.50 10.28
CA ARG A 175 -19.50 2.28 10.84
C ARG A 175 -18.43 1.26 11.15
N LYS A 176 -18.39 0.77 12.38
CA LYS A 176 -17.54 -0.35 12.76
C LYS A 176 -18.07 -1.65 12.14
N VAL A 177 -17.28 -2.27 11.28
CA VAL A 177 -17.61 -3.51 10.56
C VAL A 177 -16.85 -4.74 11.07
N ILE A 178 -15.73 -4.52 11.76
CA ILE A 178 -14.97 -5.57 12.49
C ILE A 178 -14.80 -5.13 13.95
N PRO A 179 -14.99 -6.04 14.94
CA PRO A 179 -15.39 -7.44 14.79
C PRO A 179 -16.79 -7.60 14.18
N PHE A 180 -17.01 -8.70 13.45
CA PHE A 180 -18.33 -9.01 12.91
C PHE A 180 -19.33 -9.16 14.07
N THR A 181 -20.46 -8.46 13.97
CA THR A 181 -21.60 -8.75 14.85
C THR A 181 -22.02 -10.18 14.62
N LYS A 182 -22.06 -10.99 15.68
CA LYS A 182 -22.65 -12.33 15.61
C LYS A 182 -24.08 -12.19 15.07
N ALA A 183 -24.36 -12.88 13.96
CA ALA A 183 -25.71 -13.02 13.42
C ALA A 183 -26.61 -13.76 14.41
#